data_AF-A0A662M0T1-F1
#
_entry.id   AF-A0A662M0T1-F1
#
_cell.length_a   1.000
_cell.length_b   1.000
_cell.length_c   1.000
_cell.angle_alpha   90.00
_cell.angle_beta   90.00
_cell.angle_gamma   90.00
#
_symmetry.space_group_name_H-M   'P 1'
#
loop_
_entity.id
_entity.type
_entity.pdbx_description
1 polymer ?
#
loop_
_entity_poly.entity_id
_entity_poly.type
_entity_poly.pdbx_seq_one_letter_code
_entity_poly.pdbx_strand_id
1 'polypeptide(L)'
;IADIDNDGKNEIGVAWGCHFSAFKWDGSRYKLMGRYIVISQKNNQYGTTLDCVVGDYDNDGKNEVIITGGYDGAPSLVAISWDGSKFVEKASWSGQGSIYFPWIADVDNDGENEVICGDGRRLVVLDWDGNEFVPTVVNEFGHHVFGCVGKDSDGDGIPEIHVTFRYPELQIWKWNGSSYEKIWDRIWQGEEDTIEAIDVGDVDGDGIPEVCVGTNYVHILQWNGTTYVEEHVIKDTYGLLAVTCVGDFDNDGKNEINAGAVGVPFGEPYMSWIFKYTSQT
;
A
#
# COMPACT_ATOMS: atom_id res chain seq x y z
N ILE A 1 -0.67 8.13 -6.74
CA ILE A 1 -0.28 9.21 -7.69
C ILE A 1 0.97 8.70 -8.38
N ALA A 2 0.99 8.66 -9.70
CA ALA A 2 2.10 8.07 -10.47
C ALA A 2 1.97 8.44 -11.95
N ASP A 3 2.97 8.12 -12.76
CA ASP A 3 2.94 8.23 -14.23
C ASP A 3 2.09 7.10 -14.83
N ILE A 4 0.77 7.32 -14.90
CA ILE A 4 -0.23 6.30 -15.27
C ILE A 4 -0.26 6.09 -16.78
N ASP A 5 0.03 7.13 -17.56
CA ASP A 5 0.07 7.03 -19.03
C ASP A 5 1.47 6.96 -19.65
N ASN A 6 2.51 6.82 -18.80
CA ASN A 6 3.89 6.64 -19.20
C ASN A 6 4.43 7.81 -20.05
N ASP A 7 4.03 9.04 -19.72
CA ASP A 7 4.47 10.28 -20.38
C ASP A 7 5.52 11.07 -19.60
N GLY A 8 5.97 10.53 -18.46
CA GLY A 8 6.94 11.12 -17.56
C GLY A 8 6.35 12.14 -16.57
N LYS A 9 5.02 12.22 -16.44
CA LYS A 9 4.34 13.11 -15.48
C LYS A 9 3.32 12.33 -14.66
N ASN A 10 3.09 12.80 -13.44
CA ASN A 10 2.15 12.14 -12.55
C ASN A 10 0.69 12.51 -12.82
N GLU A 11 -0.15 11.49 -12.86
CA GLU A 11 -1.60 11.54 -12.79
C GLU A 11 -2.12 11.15 -11.39
N ILE A 12 -3.39 11.49 -11.15
CA ILE A 12 -4.14 11.04 -9.98
C ILE A 12 -5.05 9.90 -10.41
N GLY A 13 -4.82 8.70 -9.89
CA GLY A 13 -5.73 7.56 -9.97
C GLY A 13 -6.66 7.49 -8.76
N VAL A 14 -7.91 7.12 -8.97
CA VAL A 14 -8.90 6.92 -7.91
C VAL A 14 -9.72 5.66 -8.21
N ALA A 15 -9.56 4.64 -7.37
CA ALA A 15 -10.46 3.49 -7.30
C ALA A 15 -11.57 3.78 -6.29
N TRP A 16 -12.83 3.75 -6.73
CA TRP A 16 -13.96 3.93 -5.83
C TRP A 16 -15.25 3.38 -6.44
N GLY A 17 -16.05 2.70 -5.61
CA GLY A 17 -17.29 2.11 -6.07
C GLY A 17 -17.01 0.92 -6.98
N CYS A 18 -17.29 1.06 -8.28
CA CYS A 18 -17.17 -0.05 -9.24
C CYS A 18 -16.19 0.28 -10.39
N HIS A 19 -15.33 1.27 -10.19
CA HIS A 19 -14.50 1.80 -11.27
C HIS A 19 -13.18 2.37 -10.78
N PHE A 20 -12.25 2.47 -11.71
CA PHE A 20 -11.07 3.31 -11.60
C PHE A 20 -11.22 4.52 -12.51
N SER A 21 -10.87 5.71 -12.02
CA SER A 21 -10.81 6.94 -12.80
C SER A 21 -9.43 7.58 -12.65
N ALA A 22 -8.86 8.06 -13.76
CA ALA A 22 -7.60 8.80 -13.75
C ALA A 22 -7.81 10.25 -14.15
N PHE A 23 -7.00 11.14 -13.59
CA PHE A 23 -7.05 12.57 -13.83
C PHE A 23 -5.67 13.12 -14.17
N LYS A 24 -5.59 13.88 -15.26
CA LYS A 24 -4.35 14.49 -15.77
C LYS A 24 -4.36 16.00 -15.58
N TRP A 25 -3.21 16.58 -15.22
CA TRP A 25 -3.04 18.03 -15.12
C TRP A 25 -2.98 18.67 -16.50
N ASP A 26 -3.86 19.65 -16.77
CA ASP A 26 -3.92 20.33 -18.07
C ASP A 26 -3.19 21.68 -18.13
N GLY A 27 -2.43 22.02 -17.07
CA GLY A 27 -1.82 23.33 -16.89
C GLY A 27 -2.59 24.26 -15.94
N SER A 28 -3.85 23.93 -15.61
CA SER A 28 -4.71 24.75 -14.73
C SER A 28 -5.46 23.96 -13.66
N ARG A 29 -5.85 22.73 -13.96
CA ARG A 29 -6.53 21.81 -13.04
C ARG A 29 -6.40 20.37 -13.51
N TYR A 30 -6.62 19.44 -12.60
CA TYR A 30 -6.80 18.04 -12.94
C TYR A 30 -8.14 17.83 -13.69
N LYS A 31 -8.08 17.11 -14.81
CA LYS A 31 -9.25 16.73 -15.62
C LYS A 31 -9.30 15.22 -15.78
N LEU A 32 -10.51 14.65 -15.76
CA LEU A 32 -10.73 13.24 -16.04
C LEU A 32 -10.16 12.89 -17.41
N MET A 33 -9.19 11.98 -17.45
CA MET A 33 -8.61 11.48 -18.70
C MET A 33 -9.32 10.21 -19.19
N GLY A 34 -9.76 9.37 -18.25
CA GLY A 34 -10.36 8.10 -18.57
C GLY A 34 -10.94 7.40 -17.35
N ARG A 35 -11.78 6.40 -17.61
CA ARG A 35 -12.41 5.56 -16.59
C ARG A 35 -12.45 4.11 -17.07
N TYR A 36 -12.10 3.19 -16.18
CA TYR A 36 -12.29 1.76 -16.35
C TYR A 36 -13.41 1.28 -15.43
N ILE A 37 -14.41 0.59 -15.98
CA ILE A 37 -15.52 0.05 -15.20
C ILE A 37 -15.19 -1.41 -14.87
N VAL A 38 -14.89 -1.70 -13.61
CA VAL A 38 -14.56 -3.06 -13.16
C VAL A 38 -15.80 -3.94 -13.20
N ILE A 39 -16.91 -3.44 -12.64
CA ILE A 39 -18.23 -4.06 -12.79
C ILE A 39 -19.28 -3.00 -13.10
N SER A 40 -20.27 -3.36 -13.91
CA SER A 40 -21.45 -2.52 -14.08
C SER A 40 -22.31 -2.60 -12.82
N GLN A 41 -22.73 -1.46 -12.28
CA GLN A 41 -23.58 -1.40 -11.09
C GLN A 41 -24.84 -2.26 -11.28
N LYS A 42 -25.00 -3.28 -10.46
CA LYS A 42 -26.25 -4.02 -10.30
C LYS A 42 -26.89 -3.56 -8.99
N ASN A 43 -28.11 -3.04 -9.06
CA ASN A 43 -29.02 -2.92 -7.92
C ASN A 43 -28.49 -2.22 -6.65
N ASN A 44 -27.85 -1.04 -6.75
CA ASN A 44 -27.41 -0.27 -5.57
C ASN A 44 -26.42 -1.01 -4.64
N GLN A 45 -25.69 -2.02 -5.14
CA GLN A 45 -24.69 -2.73 -4.35
C GLN A 45 -23.50 -1.82 -3.96
N TYR A 46 -22.84 -2.18 -2.86
CA TYR A 46 -21.61 -1.54 -2.39
C TYR A 46 -20.52 -1.67 -3.46
N GLY A 47 -19.58 -0.73 -3.47
CA GLY A 47 -18.46 -0.78 -4.41
C GLY A 47 -17.68 -2.09 -4.31
N THR A 48 -17.15 -2.57 -5.43
CA THR A 48 -16.21 -3.70 -5.47
C THR A 48 -14.76 -3.25 -5.39
N THR A 49 -14.44 -2.02 -5.81
CA THR A 49 -13.06 -1.52 -5.81
C THR A 49 -12.70 -0.95 -4.46
N LEU A 50 -11.64 -1.47 -3.85
CA LEU A 50 -11.16 -1.09 -2.53
C LEU A 50 -9.96 -0.15 -2.61
N ASP A 51 -9.00 -0.45 -3.50
CA ASP A 51 -7.81 0.39 -3.69
C ASP A 51 -7.24 0.29 -5.12
N CYS A 52 -6.17 1.04 -5.40
CA CYS A 52 -5.35 0.89 -6.58
C CYS A 52 -3.88 1.30 -6.34
N VAL A 53 -2.96 0.58 -6.98
CA VAL A 53 -1.52 0.91 -7.04
C VAL A 53 -1.07 0.99 -8.49
N VAL A 54 0.01 1.73 -8.75
CA VAL A 54 0.57 1.94 -10.09
C VAL A 54 2.03 1.51 -10.09
N GLY A 55 2.43 0.72 -11.08
CA GLY A 55 3.79 0.20 -11.20
C GLY A 55 3.89 -0.84 -12.33
N ASP A 56 5.11 -1.23 -12.65
CA ASP A 56 5.46 -2.19 -13.68
C ASP A 56 5.37 -3.62 -13.14
N TYR A 57 4.15 -4.18 -13.09
CA TYR A 57 3.94 -5.52 -12.51
C TYR A 57 4.34 -6.65 -13.47
N ASP A 58 4.41 -6.38 -14.77
CA ASP A 58 4.73 -7.38 -15.80
C ASP A 58 6.15 -7.25 -16.36
N ASN A 59 6.93 -6.31 -15.80
CA ASN A 59 8.34 -6.08 -16.07
C ASN A 59 8.63 -5.70 -17.53
N ASP A 60 7.69 -5.00 -18.17
CA ASP A 60 7.82 -4.53 -19.56
C ASP A 60 8.49 -3.14 -19.68
N GLY A 61 8.78 -2.51 -18.54
CA GLY A 61 9.35 -1.17 -18.42
C GLY A 61 8.33 -0.05 -18.48
N LYS A 62 7.04 -0.34 -18.34
CA LYS A 62 5.96 0.65 -18.25
C LYS A 62 5.12 0.41 -17.01
N ASN A 63 4.47 1.47 -16.56
CA ASN A 63 3.53 1.41 -15.45
C ASN A 63 2.15 0.96 -15.95
N GLU A 64 1.55 0.04 -15.20
CA GLU A 64 0.15 -0.31 -15.24
C GLU A 64 -0.54 0.09 -13.94
N VAL A 65 -1.87 -0.04 -13.92
CA VAL A 65 -2.69 0.16 -12.72
C VAL A 65 -3.22 -1.19 -12.28
N ILE A 66 -2.93 -1.54 -11.02
CA ILE A 66 -3.56 -2.64 -10.31
C ILE A 66 -4.75 -2.08 -9.54
N ILE A 67 -5.95 -2.59 -9.79
CA ILE A 67 -7.18 -2.26 -9.06
C ILE A 67 -7.58 -3.47 -8.23
N THR A 68 -7.77 -3.27 -6.93
CA THR A 68 -8.10 -4.33 -5.98
C THR A 68 -9.54 -4.26 -5.53
N GLY A 69 -10.06 -5.41 -5.11
CA GLY A 69 -11.46 -5.60 -4.79
C GLY A 69 -11.76 -7.05 -4.49
N GLY A 70 -12.81 -7.59 -5.11
CA GLY A 70 -13.22 -8.99 -4.96
C GLY A 70 -14.65 -9.19 -4.44
N TYR A 71 -15.45 -8.12 -4.36
CA TYR A 71 -16.87 -8.21 -4.04
C TYR A 71 -17.74 -8.39 -5.28
N ASP A 72 -18.95 -8.90 -5.07
CA ASP A 72 -19.99 -9.05 -6.09
C ASP A 72 -19.57 -9.87 -7.33
N GLY A 73 -18.65 -10.83 -7.13
CA GLY A 73 -18.15 -11.71 -8.19
C GLY A 73 -17.17 -11.04 -9.15
N ALA A 74 -16.69 -9.84 -8.82
CA ALA A 74 -15.54 -9.24 -9.50
C ALA A 74 -14.25 -10.02 -9.15
N PRO A 75 -13.23 -9.99 -10.02
CA PRO A 75 -11.89 -10.42 -9.64
C PRO A 75 -11.38 -9.67 -8.39
N SER A 76 -10.56 -10.33 -7.58
CA SER A 76 -9.89 -9.71 -6.44
C SER A 76 -8.89 -8.63 -6.88
N LEU A 77 -8.34 -8.79 -8.09
CA LEU A 77 -7.39 -7.89 -8.70
C LEU A 77 -7.64 -7.79 -10.22
N VAL A 78 -7.55 -6.59 -10.78
CA VAL A 78 -7.57 -6.33 -12.22
C VAL A 78 -6.40 -5.41 -12.58
N ALA A 79 -5.58 -5.82 -13.54
CA ALA A 79 -4.50 -5.03 -14.11
C ALA A 79 -4.97 -4.34 -15.40
N ILE A 80 -4.76 -3.03 -15.49
CA ILE A 80 -5.13 -2.23 -16.67
C ILE A 80 -3.98 -1.33 -17.11
N SER A 81 -3.91 -1.03 -18.40
CA SER A 81 -2.96 -0.04 -18.93
C SER A 81 -3.68 1.04 -19.75
N TRP A 82 -3.04 2.19 -19.94
CA TRP A 82 -3.50 3.21 -20.87
C TRP A 82 -3.04 2.92 -22.30
N ASP A 83 -3.96 2.87 -23.27
CA ASP A 83 -3.64 2.59 -24.69
C ASP A 83 -3.39 3.87 -25.53
N GLY A 84 -3.35 5.03 -24.89
CA GLY A 84 -3.31 6.35 -25.53
C GLY A 84 -4.70 7.00 -25.68
N SER A 85 -5.78 6.25 -25.48
CA SER A 85 -7.16 6.74 -25.61
C SER A 85 -8.11 6.30 -24.49
N LYS A 86 -7.89 5.11 -23.93
CA LYS A 86 -8.70 4.51 -22.87
C LYS A 86 -7.88 3.52 -22.06
N PHE A 87 -8.43 3.09 -20.94
CA PHE A 87 -7.92 1.96 -20.19
C PHE A 87 -8.33 0.64 -20.84
N VAL A 88 -7.39 -0.30 -20.89
CA VAL A 88 -7.57 -1.66 -21.38
C VAL A 88 -7.14 -2.66 -20.31
N GLU A 89 -7.95 -3.69 -20.10
CA GLU A 89 -7.58 -4.80 -19.21
C GLU A 89 -6.44 -5.62 -19.83
N LYS A 90 -5.47 -5.96 -18.99
CA LYS A 90 -4.30 -6.76 -19.33
C LYS A 90 -4.38 -8.14 -18.69
N ALA A 91 -4.75 -8.18 -17.42
CA ALA A 91 -4.88 -9.40 -16.65
C ALA A 91 -5.88 -9.20 -15.51
N SER A 92 -6.30 -10.31 -14.91
CA SER A 92 -7.03 -10.30 -13.66
C SER A 92 -6.71 -11.55 -12.84
N TRP A 93 -6.93 -11.46 -11.53
CA TRP A 93 -6.70 -12.56 -10.60
C TRP A 93 -7.85 -12.63 -9.59
N SER A 94 -8.26 -13.86 -9.26
CA SER A 94 -9.35 -14.12 -8.30
C SER A 94 -8.83 -15.01 -7.18
N GLY A 95 -8.57 -14.37 -6.04
CA GLY A 95 -8.13 -15.02 -4.81
C GLY A 95 -9.28 -15.60 -3.99
N GLN A 96 -8.99 -15.86 -2.72
CA GLN A 96 -9.97 -16.35 -1.74
C GLN A 96 -10.72 -15.24 -1.00
N GLY A 97 -10.23 -14.00 -1.07
CA GLY A 97 -10.79 -12.87 -0.36
C GLY A 97 -10.64 -11.54 -1.08
N SER A 98 -11.17 -10.51 -0.45
CA SER A 98 -11.05 -9.14 -0.93
C SER A 98 -9.66 -8.59 -0.61
N ILE A 99 -9.05 -7.90 -1.58
CA ILE A 99 -7.78 -7.20 -1.38
C ILE A 99 -8.07 -5.73 -1.11
N TYR A 100 -7.54 -5.21 0.00
CA TYR A 100 -7.59 -3.78 0.35
C TYR A 100 -6.39 -3.08 -0.28
N PHE A 101 -5.27 -2.97 0.43
CA PHE A 101 -4.12 -2.17 0.02
C PHE A 101 -2.95 -3.06 -0.47
N PRO A 102 -2.75 -3.20 -1.80
CA PRO A 102 -1.65 -3.97 -2.40
C PRO A 102 -0.38 -3.12 -2.57
N TRP A 103 0.73 -3.78 -2.91
CA TRP A 103 1.98 -3.13 -3.31
C TRP A 103 2.62 -3.81 -4.52
N ILE A 104 3.52 -3.10 -5.21
CA ILE A 104 4.35 -3.63 -6.30
C ILE A 104 5.82 -3.40 -5.95
N ALA A 105 6.61 -4.46 -5.87
CA ALA A 105 8.06 -4.42 -5.64
C ALA A 105 8.68 -5.80 -5.91
N ASP A 106 9.97 -5.81 -6.27
CA ASP A 106 10.85 -6.99 -6.26
C ASP A 106 11.16 -7.37 -4.81
N VAL A 107 10.41 -8.31 -4.23
CA VAL A 107 10.51 -8.71 -2.81
C VAL A 107 11.25 -10.04 -2.61
N ASP A 108 11.59 -10.75 -3.69
CA ASP A 108 12.47 -11.92 -3.65
C ASP A 108 13.83 -11.74 -4.35
N ASN A 109 14.11 -10.53 -4.83
CA ASN A 109 15.38 -10.11 -5.41
C ASN A 109 15.79 -10.97 -6.61
N ASP A 110 14.83 -11.30 -7.47
CA ASP A 110 15.09 -11.97 -8.75
C ASP A 110 15.23 -10.98 -9.93
N GLY A 111 14.93 -9.70 -9.69
CA GLY A 111 15.04 -8.60 -10.65
C GLY A 111 13.74 -8.28 -11.39
N GLU A 112 12.66 -9.00 -11.10
CA GLU A 112 11.29 -8.74 -11.53
C GLU A 112 10.47 -8.16 -10.36
N ASN A 113 9.41 -7.41 -10.63
CA ASN A 113 8.48 -6.95 -9.59
C ASN A 113 7.33 -7.94 -9.42
N GLU A 114 6.89 -8.10 -8.17
CA GLU A 114 5.70 -8.88 -7.83
C GLU A 114 4.58 -7.96 -7.33
N VAL A 115 3.33 -8.46 -7.36
CA VAL A 115 2.22 -7.82 -6.63
C VAL A 115 2.07 -8.48 -5.26
N ILE A 116 2.32 -7.72 -4.20
CA ILE A 116 2.12 -8.15 -2.81
C ILE A 116 0.72 -7.78 -2.36
N CYS A 117 -0.06 -8.76 -1.87
CA CYS A 117 -1.43 -8.50 -1.46
C CYS A 117 -1.93 -9.40 -0.31
N GLY A 118 -2.95 -8.89 0.39
CA GLY A 118 -3.73 -9.64 1.37
C GLY A 118 -5.04 -10.13 0.79
N ASP A 119 -5.15 -11.41 0.43
CA ASP A 119 -6.35 -11.96 -0.21
C ASP A 119 -7.35 -12.54 0.81
N GLY A 120 -7.73 -11.71 1.77
CA GLY A 120 -8.46 -12.15 2.95
C GLY A 120 -7.51 -12.34 4.14
N ARG A 121 -7.33 -13.59 4.56
CA ARG A 121 -6.46 -13.94 5.70
C ARG A 121 -5.07 -14.41 5.30
N ARG A 122 -4.74 -14.37 4.02
CA ARG A 122 -3.44 -14.83 3.53
C ARG A 122 -2.65 -13.67 2.98
N LEU A 123 -1.36 -13.67 3.27
CA LEU A 123 -0.40 -12.86 2.55
C LEU A 123 0.03 -13.65 1.31
N VAL A 124 -0.10 -13.03 0.15
CA VAL A 124 0.21 -13.63 -1.14
C VAL A 124 1.12 -12.69 -1.91
N VAL A 125 2.19 -13.25 -2.48
CA VAL A 125 3.02 -12.61 -3.49
C VAL A 125 2.61 -13.19 -4.84
N LEU A 126 2.36 -12.33 -5.82
CA LEU A 126 1.91 -12.71 -7.16
C LEU A 126 3.00 -12.37 -8.17
N ASP A 127 3.64 -13.41 -8.70
CA ASP A 127 4.57 -13.33 -9.82
C ASP A 127 3.80 -13.24 -11.15
N TRP A 128 4.39 -12.63 -12.17
CA TRP A 128 3.85 -12.65 -13.53
C TRP A 128 4.69 -13.57 -14.43
N ASP A 129 4.12 -14.67 -14.91
CA ASP A 129 4.86 -15.64 -15.75
C ASP A 129 4.90 -15.29 -17.26
N GLY A 130 4.44 -14.08 -17.62
CA GLY A 130 4.22 -13.66 -19.00
C GLY A 130 2.81 -13.90 -19.53
N ASN A 131 1.95 -14.63 -18.80
CA ASN A 131 0.59 -14.94 -19.20
C ASN A 131 -0.45 -14.85 -18.06
N GLU A 132 -0.10 -15.27 -16.84
CA GLU A 132 -0.97 -15.20 -15.68
C GLU A 132 -0.21 -14.90 -14.38
N PHE A 133 -0.97 -14.48 -13.36
CA PHE A 133 -0.44 -14.32 -12.02
C PHE A 133 -0.25 -15.68 -11.34
N VAL A 134 0.98 -15.97 -10.91
CA VAL A 134 1.34 -17.18 -10.19
C VAL A 134 1.44 -16.85 -8.69
N PRO A 135 0.57 -17.42 -7.84
CA PRO A 135 0.54 -17.05 -6.43
C PRO A 135 1.48 -17.89 -5.57
N THR A 136 2.32 -17.21 -4.79
CA THR A 136 3.02 -17.76 -3.63
C THR A 136 2.32 -17.34 -2.35
N VAL A 137 1.73 -18.30 -1.63
CA VAL A 137 1.14 -18.04 -0.30
C VAL A 137 2.25 -18.00 0.74
N VAL A 138 2.55 -16.81 1.25
CA VAL A 138 3.60 -16.61 2.27
C VAL A 138 3.14 -17.15 3.61
N ASN A 139 1.93 -16.76 4.05
CA ASN A 139 1.36 -17.22 5.31
C ASN A 139 -0.17 -17.03 5.36
N GLU A 140 -0.82 -17.70 6.32
CA GLU A 140 -2.23 -17.51 6.68
C GLU A 140 -2.38 -17.09 8.15
N PHE A 141 -3.25 -16.12 8.41
CA PHE A 141 -3.39 -15.44 9.70
C PHE A 141 -4.75 -15.66 10.35
N GLY A 142 -4.85 -15.33 11.64
CA GLY A 142 -6.13 -15.30 12.36
C GLY A 142 -7.03 -14.10 11.98
N HIS A 143 -6.43 -13.07 11.37
CA HIS A 143 -7.03 -11.78 11.06
C HIS A 143 -6.94 -11.47 9.56
N HIS A 144 -7.76 -10.55 9.08
CA HIS A 144 -7.72 -10.12 7.69
C HIS A 144 -6.48 -9.27 7.45
N VAL A 145 -5.65 -9.64 6.47
CA VAL A 145 -4.54 -8.81 5.98
C VAL A 145 -5.12 -7.59 5.30
N PHE A 146 -4.65 -6.41 5.64
CA PHE A 146 -5.28 -5.16 5.20
C PHE A 146 -4.36 -4.34 4.30
N GLY A 147 -3.14 -4.05 4.76
CA GLY A 147 -2.13 -3.36 3.97
C GLY A 147 -0.87 -4.18 3.81
N CYS A 148 -0.25 -4.04 2.64
CA CYS A 148 1.07 -4.55 2.33
C CYS A 148 1.93 -3.40 1.80
N VAL A 149 3.19 -3.30 2.23
CA VAL A 149 4.19 -2.37 1.66
C VAL A 149 5.51 -3.13 1.48
N GLY A 150 6.04 -3.12 0.25
CA GLY A 150 7.34 -3.69 -0.11
C GLY A 150 8.40 -2.59 -0.20
N LYS A 151 9.22 -2.41 0.84
CA LYS A 151 10.28 -1.39 0.90
C LYS A 151 11.45 -1.89 1.72
N ASP A 152 12.67 -1.48 1.37
CA ASP A 152 13.90 -1.80 2.10
C ASP A 152 13.94 -0.97 3.40
N SER A 153 13.70 -1.62 4.54
CA SER A 153 13.66 -0.97 5.86
C SER A 153 14.82 -1.40 6.76
N ASP A 154 15.64 -2.37 6.34
CA ASP A 154 16.88 -2.73 7.03
C ASP A 154 18.17 -2.28 6.31
N GLY A 155 18.04 -1.73 5.10
CA GLY A 155 19.10 -1.09 4.33
C GLY A 155 20.01 -2.08 3.58
N ASP A 156 19.58 -3.32 3.36
CA ASP A 156 20.38 -4.32 2.64
C ASP A 156 20.16 -4.35 1.12
N GLY A 157 19.25 -3.52 0.62
CA GLY A 157 18.92 -3.37 -0.79
C GLY A 157 17.83 -4.32 -1.29
N ILE A 158 17.27 -5.18 -0.44
CA ILE A 158 16.14 -6.06 -0.77
C ILE A 158 14.90 -5.53 -0.02
N PRO A 159 13.80 -5.21 -0.72
CA PRO A 159 12.55 -4.83 -0.05
C PRO A 159 11.98 -5.90 0.90
N GLU A 160 11.70 -5.50 2.15
CA GLU A 160 10.88 -6.29 3.08
C GLU A 160 9.39 -6.09 2.81
N ILE A 161 8.59 -7.11 3.12
CA ILE A 161 7.12 -7.03 3.12
C ILE A 161 6.62 -6.66 4.53
N HIS A 162 6.02 -5.48 4.63
CA HIS A 162 5.38 -4.96 5.84
C HIS A 162 3.88 -5.19 5.76
N VAL A 163 3.31 -5.82 6.79
CA VAL A 163 1.94 -6.34 6.76
C VAL A 163 1.13 -5.83 7.94
N THR A 164 -0.01 -5.21 7.64
CA THR A 164 -0.97 -4.70 8.62
C THR A 164 -2.31 -5.44 8.52
N PHE A 165 -3.15 -5.31 9.55
CA PHE A 165 -4.30 -6.18 9.73
C PHE A 165 -5.55 -5.42 10.22
N ARG A 166 -6.71 -6.08 10.14
CA ARG A 166 -7.86 -5.80 11.04
C ARG A 166 -7.59 -6.32 12.47
N TYR A 167 -6.47 -5.86 13.02
CA TYR A 167 -5.94 -6.14 14.35
C TYR A 167 -4.78 -5.15 14.61
N PRO A 168 -4.47 -4.75 15.86
CA PRO A 168 -3.36 -3.83 16.16
C PRO A 168 -2.01 -4.55 16.08
N GLU A 169 -1.68 -5.08 14.91
CA GLU A 169 -0.49 -5.90 14.65
C GLU A 169 0.24 -5.40 13.41
N LEU A 170 1.57 -5.49 13.46
CA LEU A 170 2.47 -5.38 12.33
C LEU A 170 3.33 -6.65 12.26
N GLN A 171 3.50 -7.18 11.06
CA GLN A 171 4.52 -8.19 10.78
C GLN A 171 5.42 -7.75 9.64
N ILE A 172 6.70 -8.13 9.71
CA ILE A 172 7.70 -7.86 8.68
C ILE A 172 8.27 -9.20 8.21
N TRP A 173 8.22 -9.40 6.89
CA TRP A 173 8.66 -10.62 6.22
C TRP A 173 9.77 -10.29 5.23
N LYS A 174 10.78 -11.16 5.15
CA LYS A 174 11.95 -10.98 4.28
C LYS A 174 12.18 -12.25 3.47
N TRP A 175 12.64 -12.09 2.24
CA TRP A 175 13.11 -13.21 1.45
C TRP A 175 14.52 -13.64 1.90
N ASN A 176 14.68 -14.94 2.18
CA ASN A 176 15.97 -15.50 2.60
C ASN A 176 16.76 -16.20 1.48
N GLY A 177 16.35 -16.00 0.22
CA GLY A 177 16.92 -16.68 -0.96
C GLY A 177 16.20 -17.97 -1.36
N SER A 178 15.21 -18.42 -0.59
CA SER A 178 14.44 -19.64 -0.90
C SER A 178 12.98 -19.60 -0.44
N SER A 179 12.68 -18.81 0.58
CA SER A 179 11.33 -18.62 1.11
C SER A 179 11.23 -17.28 1.82
N TYR A 180 10.01 -16.77 1.94
CA TYR A 180 9.70 -15.65 2.82
C TYR A 180 9.67 -16.12 4.28
N GLU A 181 10.41 -15.42 5.14
CA GLU A 181 10.44 -15.67 6.58
C GLU A 181 10.02 -14.43 7.37
N LYS A 182 9.29 -14.66 8.47
CA LYS A 182 8.93 -13.57 9.39
C LYS A 182 10.13 -13.19 10.22
N ILE A 183 10.63 -11.98 10.05
CA ILE A 183 11.80 -11.47 10.77
C ILE A 183 11.42 -10.65 12.00
N TRP A 184 10.20 -10.11 12.04
CA TRP A 184 9.72 -9.30 13.16
C TRP A 184 8.19 -9.25 13.24
N ASP A 185 7.66 -9.10 14.45
CA ASP A 185 6.25 -8.79 14.69
C ASP A 185 6.04 -8.01 15.99
N ARG A 186 4.91 -7.31 16.08
CA ARG A 186 4.43 -6.68 17.31
C ARG A 186 2.93 -6.52 17.31
N ILE A 187 2.34 -6.71 18.50
CA ILE A 187 0.94 -6.41 18.78
C ILE A 187 0.84 -5.30 19.83
N TRP A 188 0.12 -4.22 19.52
CA TRP A 188 -0.17 -3.12 20.45
C TRP A 188 -1.49 -3.35 21.17
N GLN A 189 -1.43 -4.10 22.27
CA GLN A 189 -2.61 -4.50 23.03
C GLN A 189 -3.40 -3.29 23.57
N GLY A 190 -4.67 -3.21 23.19
CA GLY A 190 -5.57 -2.14 23.62
C GLY A 190 -5.59 -0.91 22.72
N GLU A 191 -4.88 -0.95 21.59
CA GLU A 191 -4.91 0.08 20.55
C GLU A 191 -5.81 -0.32 19.37
N GLU A 192 -6.09 0.63 18.48
CA GLU A 192 -6.90 0.41 17.26
C GLU A 192 -6.16 -0.44 16.21
N ASP A 193 -6.92 -1.08 15.31
CA ASP A 193 -6.39 -1.90 14.21
C ASP A 193 -5.39 -1.13 13.32
N THR A 194 -4.41 -1.82 12.74
CA THR A 194 -3.41 -1.16 11.88
C THR A 194 -3.90 -0.88 10.45
N ILE A 195 -4.84 -1.65 9.93
CA ILE A 195 -5.49 -1.46 8.61
C ILE A 195 -4.54 -1.03 7.47
N GLU A 196 -4.72 0.12 6.82
CA GLU A 196 -3.85 0.62 5.74
C GLU A 196 -2.68 1.45 6.27
N ALA A 197 -2.50 1.53 7.58
CA ALA A 197 -1.60 2.49 8.20
C ALA A 197 -0.16 2.00 8.26
N ILE A 198 0.49 1.97 7.10
CA ILE A 198 1.90 1.58 7.00
C ILE A 198 2.57 2.32 5.86
N ASP A 199 3.74 2.88 6.14
CA ASP A 199 4.69 3.25 5.10
C ASP A 199 6.13 3.24 5.67
N VAL A 200 7.12 3.25 4.79
CA VAL A 200 8.56 3.22 5.15
C VAL A 200 9.29 4.39 4.49
N GLY A 201 10.16 5.05 5.26
CA GLY A 201 11.11 6.05 4.79
C GLY A 201 11.91 6.67 5.93
N ASP A 202 13.01 7.35 5.61
CA ASP A 202 13.89 8.05 6.57
C ASP A 202 13.16 9.31 7.09
N VAL A 203 12.52 9.22 8.25
CA VAL A 203 11.64 10.28 8.80
C VAL A 203 12.36 11.22 9.76
N ASP A 204 13.55 10.84 10.24
CA ASP A 204 14.35 11.65 11.15
C ASP A 204 15.63 12.22 10.51
N GLY A 205 15.99 11.75 9.32
CA GLY A 205 17.09 12.22 8.49
C GLY A 205 18.44 11.63 8.85
N ASP A 206 18.50 10.48 9.52
CA ASP A 206 19.75 9.81 9.88
C ASP A 206 20.32 8.90 8.76
N GLY A 207 19.55 8.70 7.69
CA GLY A 207 19.91 7.89 6.52
C GLY A 207 19.52 6.42 6.62
N ILE A 208 18.82 6.01 7.69
CA ILE A 208 18.20 4.70 7.84
C ILE A 208 16.69 4.89 7.64
N PRO A 209 16.00 4.05 6.86
CA PRO A 209 14.55 4.14 6.74
C PRO A 209 13.82 3.62 7.99
N GLU A 210 12.82 4.35 8.48
CA GLU A 210 11.92 3.91 9.53
C GLU A 210 10.63 3.31 8.97
N VAL A 211 10.11 2.32 9.67
CA VAL A 211 8.76 1.79 9.50
C VAL A 211 7.78 2.63 10.33
N CYS A 212 6.86 3.32 9.67
CA CYS A 212 5.82 4.12 10.29
C CYS A 212 4.48 3.37 10.22
N VAL A 213 3.97 2.93 11.37
CA VAL A 213 2.73 2.15 11.47
C VAL A 213 1.71 2.84 12.37
N GLY A 214 0.48 2.96 11.90
CA GLY A 214 -0.60 3.60 12.64
C GLY A 214 -1.50 2.60 13.36
N THR A 215 -1.91 2.94 14.57
CA THR A 215 -3.04 2.36 15.31
C THR A 215 -4.04 3.50 15.54
N ASN A 216 -4.25 3.92 16.79
CA ASN A 216 -4.63 5.27 17.18
C ASN A 216 -3.44 6.19 17.45
N TYR A 217 -2.23 5.63 17.49
CA TYR A 217 -0.94 6.33 17.55
C TYR A 217 -0.16 6.08 16.27
N VAL A 218 0.94 6.81 16.05
CA VAL A 218 1.92 6.47 15.01
C VAL A 218 3.16 5.94 15.70
N HIS A 219 3.50 4.67 15.45
CA HIS A 219 4.70 4.02 15.93
C HIS A 219 5.78 4.11 14.85
N ILE A 220 6.98 4.50 15.26
CA ILE A 220 8.14 4.66 14.38
C ILE A 220 9.19 3.64 14.83
N LEU A 221 9.53 2.73 13.92
CA LEU A 221 10.45 1.63 14.19
C LEU A 221 11.64 1.70 13.24
N GLN A 222 12.84 1.55 13.79
CA GLN A 222 14.09 1.57 13.05
C GLN A 222 14.81 0.22 13.18
N TRP A 223 15.49 -0.20 12.12
CA TRP A 223 16.41 -1.33 12.18
C TRP A 223 17.72 -0.95 12.90
N ASN A 224 18.10 -1.71 13.92
CA ASN A 224 19.32 -1.44 14.70
C ASN A 224 20.55 -2.26 14.26
N GLY A 225 20.49 -2.92 13.10
CA GLY A 225 21.50 -3.87 12.63
C GLY A 225 21.25 -5.33 13.03
N THR A 226 20.23 -5.62 13.84
CA THR A 226 19.87 -7.00 14.24
C THR A 226 18.36 -7.21 14.39
N THR A 227 17.60 -6.19 14.79
CA THR A 227 16.14 -6.26 14.90
C THR A 227 15.53 -4.85 14.78
N TYR A 228 14.22 -4.78 14.60
CA TYR A 228 13.48 -3.51 14.66
C TYR A 228 13.23 -3.10 16.11
N VAL A 229 13.51 -1.83 16.41
CA VAL A 229 13.24 -1.20 17.71
C VAL A 229 12.33 0.01 17.51
N GLU A 230 11.36 0.17 18.40
CA GLU A 230 10.50 1.35 18.40
C GLU A 230 11.26 2.51 19.04
N GLU A 231 11.64 3.48 18.23
CA GLU A 231 12.42 4.64 18.66
C GLU A 231 11.52 5.81 19.09
N HIS A 232 10.32 5.91 18.50
CA HIS A 232 9.37 6.96 18.82
C HIS A 232 7.91 6.53 18.67
N VAL A 233 7.03 7.22 19.40
CA VAL A 233 5.58 7.07 19.29
C VAL A 233 4.93 8.45 19.34
N ILE A 234 4.22 8.81 18.27
CA ILE A 234 3.43 10.04 18.19
C ILE A 234 2.05 9.75 18.79
N LYS A 235 1.71 10.47 19.87
CA LYS A 235 0.48 10.25 20.64
C LYS A 235 -0.60 11.32 20.45
N ASP A 236 -0.34 12.30 19.59
CA ASP A 236 -1.26 13.40 19.27
C ASP A 236 -2.37 12.99 18.29
N THR A 237 -2.27 11.79 17.70
CA THR A 237 -3.29 11.20 16.83
C THR A 237 -4.37 10.46 17.63
N TYR A 238 -5.48 10.14 16.96
CA TYR A 238 -6.55 9.33 17.53
C TYR A 238 -7.37 8.64 16.43
N GLY A 239 -8.20 7.68 16.86
CA GLY A 239 -9.10 6.93 15.98
C GLY A 239 -8.39 5.80 15.23
N LEU A 240 -9.10 5.18 14.31
CA LEU A 240 -8.54 4.17 13.40
C LEU A 240 -7.80 4.91 12.28
N LEU A 241 -6.47 4.84 12.27
CA LEU A 241 -5.65 5.56 11.32
C LEU A 241 -5.48 4.80 10.00
N ALA A 242 -5.29 5.56 8.93
CA ALA A 242 -4.51 5.21 7.75
C ALA A 242 -3.28 6.14 7.74
N VAL A 243 -2.10 5.62 8.04
CA VAL A 243 -0.80 6.24 7.70
C VAL A 243 -0.61 6.06 6.21
N THR A 244 -0.66 7.14 5.46
CA THR A 244 -0.85 7.05 4.00
C THR A 244 0.42 7.26 3.20
N CYS A 245 1.40 7.99 3.76
CA CYS A 245 2.66 8.23 3.09
C CYS A 245 3.73 8.80 4.02
N VAL A 246 4.98 8.43 3.71
CA VAL A 246 6.22 9.09 4.12
C VAL A 246 6.83 9.76 2.88
N GLY A 247 7.15 11.05 2.97
CA GLY A 247 7.78 11.77 1.87
C GLY A 247 7.92 13.28 2.11
N ASP A 248 8.71 13.93 1.27
CA ASP A 248 8.95 15.38 1.32
C ASP A 248 7.76 16.15 0.72
N PHE A 249 6.84 16.61 1.57
CA PHE A 249 5.60 17.27 1.14
C PHE A 249 5.76 18.78 1.04
N ASP A 250 6.76 19.36 1.71
CA ASP A 250 7.04 20.79 1.69
C ASP A 250 8.23 21.20 0.82
N ASN A 251 8.91 20.24 0.19
CA ASN A 251 10.08 20.38 -0.69
C ASN A 251 11.32 20.95 0.01
N ASP A 252 11.55 20.62 1.29
CA ASP A 252 12.76 21.02 2.02
C ASP A 252 13.87 19.95 2.05
N GLY A 253 13.63 18.81 1.40
CA GLY A 253 14.56 17.70 1.31
C GLY A 253 14.50 16.72 2.49
N LYS A 254 13.50 16.83 3.37
CA LYS A 254 13.26 15.89 4.47
C LYS A 254 11.88 15.27 4.34
N ASN A 255 11.72 14.05 4.83
CA ASN A 255 10.43 13.39 4.79
C ASN A 255 9.54 13.83 5.96
N GLU A 256 8.25 13.99 5.66
CA GLU A 256 7.16 14.06 6.63
C GLU A 256 6.40 12.74 6.67
N ILE A 257 5.60 12.56 7.72
CA ILE A 257 4.63 11.46 7.86
C ILE A 257 3.22 12.03 7.74
N ASN A 258 2.39 11.48 6.84
CA ASN A 258 0.95 11.72 6.85
C ASN A 258 0.19 10.59 7.55
N ALA A 259 -0.72 10.97 8.45
CA ALA A 259 -1.73 10.07 9.01
C ALA A 259 -3.12 10.68 8.87
N GLY A 260 -4.13 9.85 8.61
CA GLY A 260 -5.53 10.26 8.53
C GLY A 260 -6.43 9.29 9.29
N ALA A 261 -7.33 9.81 10.12
CA ALA A 261 -8.33 8.96 10.77
C ALA A 261 -9.43 8.58 9.78
N VAL A 262 -9.65 7.27 9.58
CA VAL A 262 -10.75 6.72 8.78
C VAL A 262 -11.91 6.20 9.66
N GLY A 263 -11.66 6.06 10.96
CA GLY A 263 -12.67 5.91 12.01
C GLY A 263 -12.31 6.79 13.21
N VAL A 264 -13.30 7.40 13.86
CA VAL A 264 -13.06 8.28 15.02
C VAL A 264 -14.00 7.95 16.18
N PRO A 265 -13.59 8.19 17.44
CA PRO A 265 -14.47 8.09 18.59
C PRO A 265 -15.70 8.98 18.45
N PHE A 266 -16.81 8.60 19.10
CA PHE A 266 -18.04 9.39 19.04
C PHE A 266 -17.82 10.81 19.57
N GLY A 267 -18.12 11.81 18.73
CA GLY A 267 -17.99 13.22 19.08
C GLY A 267 -16.68 13.86 18.63
N GLU A 268 -15.70 13.08 18.18
CA GLU A 268 -14.46 13.60 17.58
C GLU A 268 -14.66 13.89 16.08
N PRO A 269 -13.99 14.93 15.54
CA PRO A 269 -13.96 15.16 14.10
C PRO A 269 -13.02 14.19 13.38
N TYR A 270 -13.30 13.91 12.11
CA TYR A 270 -12.28 13.33 11.22
C TYR A 270 -11.10 14.29 11.08
N MET A 271 -9.88 13.75 11.14
CA MET A 271 -8.65 14.52 11.17
C MET A 271 -7.58 13.88 10.29
N SER A 272 -6.71 14.70 9.71
CA SER A 272 -5.44 14.28 9.13
C SER A 272 -4.32 15.13 9.71
N TRP A 273 -3.19 14.49 9.94
CA TRP A 273 -1.98 15.07 10.50
C TRP A 273 -0.84 14.94 9.51
N ILE A 274 0.05 15.92 9.56
CA ILE A 274 1.36 15.87 8.91
C ILE A 274 2.38 16.14 10.02
N PHE A 275 3.31 15.21 10.20
CA PHE A 275 4.37 15.31 11.19
C PHE A 275 5.71 15.47 10.49
N LYS A 276 6.55 16.36 11.04
CA LYS A 276 7.91 16.60 10.56
C LYS A 276 8.86 16.46 11.73
N TYR A 277 9.95 15.71 11.53
CA TYR A 277 11.00 15.63 12.54
C TYR A 277 11.70 16.97 12.73
N THR A 278 11.94 17.33 13.98
CA THR A 278 12.77 18.48 14.35
C THR A 278 13.77 18.05 15.40
N SER A 279 15.07 18.11 15.08
CA SER A 279 16.13 17.91 16.06
C SER A 279 15.97 18.91 17.21
N GLN A 280 15.99 18.45 18.46
CA GLN A 280 16.05 19.38 19.59
C GLN A 280 17.40 20.12 19.55
N THR A 281 17.34 21.44 19.38
CA THR A 281 18.50 22.34 19.48
C THR A 281 18.99 22.49 20.91
#